data_AF-A0A4U9D9T2-F1
#
_entry.id   AF-A0A4U9D9T2-F1
#
_cell.length_a   1.000
_cell.length_b   1.000
_cell.length_c   1.000
_cell.angle_alpha   90.00
_cell.angle_beta   90.00
_cell.angle_gamma   90.00
#
_symmetry.space_group_name_H-M   'P 1'
#
loop_
_entity.id
_entity.type
_entity.pdbx_description
1 polymer ?
#
loop_
_entity_poly.entity_id
_entity_poly.type
_entity_poly.pdbx_seq_one_letter_code
_entity_poly.pdbx_strand_id
1 'polypeptide(L)'
;MKVIQLALEECGLPAAAVQAIESPDRALVGELLKMDKYIDMLIPRGGAGLHKLCREQSTIPVITGGIGVCHIFVDESAEIEPALKILVNAKTQRPSTCNTVETLLVHENIAGRFLPALSKQMAESGVTLHADARSLPVLQNGPASVEPVKAEQYDDEFLSLDLNVKVVADLDGAIAHIRQHGTQHSDAILTRTLSHANRFINEVDSSAVYVNASTRFTDGGQFGLGAEVAVSTQKLHARGPMGLEALTTYKWIGFGDDTIRA
;
A
#
# COMPACT_ATOMS: atom_id res chain seq x y z
N MET A 1 9.59 28.15 -2.60
CA MET A 1 10.54 27.99 -3.71
C MET A 1 11.83 28.80 -3.52
N LYS A 2 11.75 30.11 -3.29
CA LYS A 2 12.92 31.00 -3.12
C LYS A 2 14.03 30.49 -2.19
N VAL A 3 13.69 29.93 -1.03
CA VAL A 3 14.68 29.38 -0.07
C VAL A 3 15.48 28.22 -0.67
N ILE A 4 14.83 27.32 -1.41
CA ILE A 4 15.49 26.17 -2.05
C ILE A 4 16.45 26.66 -3.15
N GLN A 5 16.01 27.62 -3.96
CA GLN A 5 16.81 28.15 -5.07
C GLN A 5 18.05 28.91 -4.57
N LEU A 6 17.91 29.70 -3.50
CA LEU A 6 19.06 30.36 -2.86
C LEU A 6 20.09 29.34 -2.35
N ALA A 7 19.63 28.26 -1.70
CA ALA A 7 20.53 27.21 -1.22
C ALA A 7 21.26 26.48 -2.37
N LEU A 8 20.60 26.29 -3.52
CA LEU A 8 21.23 25.74 -4.73
C LEU A 8 22.34 26.66 -5.24
N GLU A 9 22.08 27.97 -5.31
CA GLU A 9 23.05 28.97 -5.75
C GLU A 9 24.27 29.05 -4.82
N GLU A 10 24.06 29.00 -3.50
CA GLU A 10 25.15 28.94 -2.49
C GLU A 10 26.05 27.71 -2.66
N CYS A 11 25.50 26.61 -3.20
CA CYS A 11 26.24 25.39 -3.51
C CYS A 11 26.81 25.36 -4.94
N GLY A 12 26.65 26.43 -5.73
CA GLY A 12 27.11 26.50 -7.13
C GLY A 12 26.27 25.70 -8.12
N LEU A 13 25.03 25.33 -7.76
CA LEU A 13 24.08 24.63 -8.62
C LEU A 13 23.10 25.61 -9.30
N PRO A 14 22.55 25.28 -10.48
CA PRO A 14 21.56 26.14 -11.13
C PRO A 14 20.27 26.27 -10.30
N ALA A 15 19.82 27.49 -10.03
CA ALA A 15 18.55 27.75 -9.35
C ALA A 15 17.35 27.06 -10.04
N ALA A 16 17.38 26.99 -11.38
CA ALA A 16 16.35 26.34 -12.18
C ALA A 16 16.34 24.79 -12.08
N ALA A 17 17.25 24.18 -11.31
CA ALA A 17 17.20 22.74 -11.04
C ALA A 17 15.96 22.33 -10.22
N VAL A 18 15.37 23.26 -9.47
CA VAL A 18 14.06 23.07 -8.81
C VAL A 18 13.14 24.22 -9.20
N GLN A 19 12.00 23.89 -9.79
CA GLN A 19 11.01 24.85 -10.28
C GLN A 19 9.63 24.55 -9.69
N ALA A 20 8.80 25.58 -9.57
CA ALA A 20 7.40 25.45 -9.19
C ALA A 20 6.52 26.14 -10.23
N ILE A 21 5.39 25.51 -10.54
CA ILE A 21 4.30 26.15 -11.27
C ILE A 21 3.48 26.94 -10.24
N GLU A 22 3.58 28.27 -10.26
CA GLU A 22 2.93 29.14 -9.27
C GLU A 22 1.45 29.42 -9.58
N SER A 23 1.05 29.27 -10.86
CA SER A 23 -0.34 29.44 -11.27
C SER A 23 -1.19 28.25 -10.81
N PRO A 24 -2.36 28.49 -10.17
CA PRO A 24 -3.27 27.43 -9.76
C PRO A 24 -4.16 26.91 -10.90
N ASP A 25 -3.97 27.39 -12.14
CA ASP A 25 -4.78 26.99 -13.28
C ASP A 25 -4.63 25.50 -13.59
N ARG A 26 -5.75 24.77 -13.55
CA ARG A 26 -5.78 23.33 -13.81
C ARG A 26 -5.46 22.99 -15.27
N ALA A 27 -5.63 23.93 -16.21
CA ALA A 27 -5.24 23.72 -17.60
C ALA A 27 -3.75 23.38 -17.73
N LEU A 28 -2.90 23.97 -16.88
CA LEU A 28 -1.45 23.73 -16.86
C LEU A 28 -1.09 22.30 -16.47
N VAL A 29 -1.92 21.62 -15.68
CA VAL A 29 -1.70 20.19 -15.39
C VAL A 29 -1.82 19.40 -16.69
N GLY A 30 -2.85 19.66 -17.50
CA GLY A 30 -3.06 18.98 -18.78
C GLY A 30 -1.88 19.18 -19.74
N GLU A 31 -1.33 20.39 -19.80
CA GLU A 31 -0.12 20.67 -20.58
C GLU A 31 1.10 19.93 -20.05
N LEU A 32 1.34 19.97 -18.73
CA LEU A 32 2.48 19.30 -18.08
C LEU A 32 2.49 17.79 -18.35
N LEU A 33 1.32 17.15 -18.31
CA LEU A 33 1.17 15.72 -18.59
C LEU A 33 1.64 15.32 -20.01
N LYS A 34 1.78 16.30 -20.93
CA LYS A 34 2.17 16.12 -22.34
C LYS A 34 3.59 16.59 -22.66
N MET A 35 4.39 16.93 -21.64
CA MET A 35 5.76 17.44 -21.82
C MET A 35 6.83 16.33 -21.82
N ASP A 36 6.58 15.18 -22.45
CA ASP A 36 7.50 14.02 -22.48
C ASP A 36 8.85 14.29 -23.14
N LYS A 37 8.97 15.38 -23.91
CA LYS A 37 10.26 15.87 -24.40
C LYS A 37 11.18 16.40 -23.30
N TYR A 38 10.62 16.85 -22.18
CA TYR A 38 11.34 17.59 -21.12
C TYR A 38 11.27 16.92 -19.75
N ILE A 39 10.33 15.99 -19.55
CA ILE A 39 10.06 15.36 -18.26
C ILE A 39 10.14 13.84 -18.44
N ASP A 40 11.06 13.21 -17.73
CA ASP A 40 11.29 11.76 -17.83
C ASP A 40 10.31 10.93 -16.98
N MET A 41 9.80 11.50 -15.89
CA MET A 41 8.93 10.81 -14.93
C MET A 41 7.99 11.76 -14.20
N LEU A 42 6.78 11.29 -13.92
CA LEU A 42 5.77 12.01 -13.16
C LEU A 42 5.28 11.20 -11.95
N ILE A 43 5.29 11.81 -10.77
CA ILE A 43 4.85 11.19 -9.52
C ILE A 43 3.66 11.97 -8.95
N PRO A 44 2.40 11.60 -9.28
CA PRO A 44 1.24 12.23 -8.68
C PRO A 44 1.15 11.88 -7.20
N ARG A 45 0.88 12.89 -6.37
CA ARG A 45 0.54 12.73 -4.96
C ARG A 45 -0.81 13.41 -4.71
N GLY A 46 -1.84 12.61 -4.47
CA GLY A 46 -3.19 13.12 -4.22
C GLY A 46 -4.22 11.99 -4.24
N GLY A 47 -5.51 12.35 -4.34
CA GLY A 47 -6.59 11.36 -4.36
C GLY A 47 -6.67 10.58 -5.68
N ALA A 48 -7.46 9.51 -5.68
CA ALA A 48 -7.62 8.58 -6.81
C ALA A 48 -7.95 9.26 -8.16
N GLY A 49 -8.71 10.36 -8.15
CA GLY A 49 -9.03 11.14 -9.35
C GLY A 49 -7.79 11.73 -10.04
N LEU A 50 -6.82 12.25 -9.28
CA LEU A 50 -5.56 12.76 -9.84
C LEU A 50 -4.72 11.62 -10.42
N HIS A 51 -4.63 10.50 -9.70
CA HIS A 51 -3.90 9.32 -10.18
C HIS A 51 -4.51 8.76 -11.47
N LYS A 52 -5.84 8.75 -11.59
CA LYS A 52 -6.55 8.36 -12.81
C LYS A 52 -6.25 9.34 -13.96
N LEU A 53 -6.37 10.64 -13.71
CA LEU A 53 -6.07 11.68 -14.70
C LEU A 53 -4.65 11.53 -15.26
N CYS A 54 -3.64 11.41 -14.39
CA CYS A 54 -2.25 11.26 -14.83
C CYS A 54 -2.05 9.98 -15.64
N ARG A 55 -2.59 8.84 -15.20
CA ARG A 55 -2.45 7.56 -15.93
C ARG A 55 -3.10 7.59 -17.32
N GLU A 56 -4.28 8.18 -17.43
CA GLU A 56 -5.05 8.17 -18.68
C GLU A 56 -4.56 9.23 -19.67
N GLN A 57 -4.06 10.36 -19.17
CA GLN A 57 -3.75 11.51 -20.02
C GLN A 57 -2.26 11.78 -20.19
N SER A 58 -1.35 11.21 -19.41
CA SER A 58 0.07 11.52 -19.57
C SER A 58 0.73 10.78 -20.73
N THR A 59 1.60 11.48 -21.46
CA THR A 59 2.56 10.86 -22.38
C THR A 59 3.89 10.53 -21.69
N ILE A 60 4.10 11.08 -20.49
CA ILE A 60 5.26 10.84 -19.63
C ILE A 60 5.03 9.53 -18.84
N PRO A 61 6.06 8.72 -18.57
CA PRO A 61 5.97 7.63 -17.60
C PRO A 61 5.47 8.13 -16.23
N VAL A 62 4.33 7.62 -15.78
CA VAL A 62 3.72 7.98 -14.49
C VAL A 62 3.97 6.87 -13.49
N ILE A 63 4.60 7.20 -12.36
CA ILE A 63 4.70 6.28 -11.22
C ILE A 63 3.55 6.54 -10.27
N THR A 64 2.59 5.61 -10.24
CA THR A 64 1.45 5.67 -9.34
C THR A 64 1.69 4.86 -8.07
N GLY A 65 1.24 5.43 -6.96
CA GLY A 65 1.24 4.82 -5.64
C GLY A 65 0.16 5.45 -4.77
N GLY A 66 0.09 5.09 -3.50
CA GLY A 66 -0.71 5.84 -2.53
C GLY A 66 -2.20 5.55 -2.48
N ILE A 67 -2.66 4.44 -3.07
CA ILE A 67 -3.96 3.83 -2.78
C ILE A 67 -3.70 2.43 -2.23
N GLY A 68 -4.26 2.12 -1.08
CA GLY A 68 -3.88 0.98 -0.27
C GLY A 68 -5.02 0.16 0.29
N VAL A 69 -5.68 -0.63 -0.54
CA VAL A 69 -6.59 -1.68 -0.04
C VAL A 69 -5.73 -2.85 0.43
N CYS A 70 -5.25 -2.74 1.67
CA CYS A 70 -4.33 -3.67 2.30
C CYS A 70 -5.08 -4.74 3.09
N HIS A 71 -4.60 -5.99 3.04
CA HIS A 71 -5.21 -7.11 3.74
C HIS A 71 -4.32 -7.69 4.81
N ILE A 72 -4.94 -8.23 5.86
CA ILE A 72 -4.30 -9.14 6.79
C ILE A 72 -5.12 -10.42 6.86
N PHE A 73 -4.47 -11.57 6.63
CA PHE A 73 -5.05 -12.89 6.78
C PHE A 73 -4.63 -13.53 8.10
N VAL A 74 -5.60 -13.91 8.93
CA VAL A 74 -5.42 -14.67 10.16
C VAL A 74 -5.64 -16.15 9.85
N ASP A 75 -4.54 -16.89 9.78
CA ASP A 75 -4.52 -18.33 9.51
C ASP A 75 -5.05 -19.15 10.70
N GLU A 76 -5.42 -20.41 10.47
CA GLU A 76 -5.96 -21.27 11.53
C GLU A 76 -4.98 -21.51 12.69
N SER A 77 -3.68 -21.49 12.38
CA SER A 77 -2.57 -21.70 13.30
C SER A 77 -2.15 -20.43 14.06
N ALA A 78 -2.79 -19.30 13.76
CA ALA A 78 -2.44 -18.02 14.38
C ALA A 78 -2.63 -18.04 15.90
N GLU A 79 -1.75 -17.35 16.61
CA GLU A 79 -1.92 -17.05 18.02
C GLU A 79 -2.71 -15.74 18.17
N ILE A 80 -3.81 -15.78 18.93
CA ILE A 80 -4.79 -14.69 19.02
C ILE A 80 -4.13 -13.40 19.55
N GLU A 81 -3.44 -13.48 20.68
CA GLU A 81 -2.87 -12.31 21.37
C GLU A 81 -1.84 -11.54 20.49
N PRO A 82 -0.81 -12.18 19.91
CA PRO A 82 0.07 -11.49 18.95
C PRO A 82 -0.67 -10.93 17.74
N ALA A 83 -1.66 -11.66 17.21
CA ALA A 83 -2.40 -11.23 16.03
C ALA A 83 -3.20 -9.95 16.29
N LEU A 84 -3.86 -9.85 17.45
CA LEU A 84 -4.60 -8.65 17.86
C LEU A 84 -3.68 -7.43 17.99
N LYS A 85 -2.48 -7.57 18.58
CA LYS A 85 -1.51 -6.47 18.67
C LYS A 85 -1.10 -5.94 17.30
N ILE A 86 -0.86 -6.86 16.35
CA ILE A 86 -0.52 -6.49 14.97
C ILE A 86 -1.69 -5.78 14.30
N LEU A 87 -2.92 -6.29 14.44
CA LEU A 87 -4.10 -5.68 13.83
C LEU A 87 -4.40 -4.29 14.37
N VAL A 88 -4.30 -4.08 15.69
CA VAL A 88 -4.42 -2.76 16.29
C VAL A 88 -3.38 -1.83 15.70
N ASN A 89 -2.10 -2.23 15.66
CA ASN A 89 -1.06 -1.40 15.05
C ASN A 89 -1.36 -1.09 13.58
N ALA A 90 -1.77 -2.09 12.80
CA ALA A 90 -2.02 -1.97 11.38
C ALA A 90 -3.20 -1.04 11.04
N LYS A 91 -4.23 -0.98 11.90
CA LYS A 91 -5.44 -0.16 11.68
C LYS A 91 -5.34 1.22 12.33
N THR A 92 -4.82 1.32 13.56
CA THR A 92 -5.02 2.52 14.40
C THR A 92 -3.82 3.44 14.49
N GLN A 93 -2.61 2.96 14.14
CA GLN A 93 -1.40 3.79 14.27
C GLN A 93 -1.48 5.05 13.38
N ARG A 94 -1.96 4.91 12.14
CA ARG A 94 -2.10 6.02 11.19
C ARG A 94 -3.20 5.75 10.16
N PRO A 95 -4.49 5.79 10.55
CA PRO A 95 -5.61 5.30 9.74
C PRO A 95 -5.75 5.97 8.37
N SER A 96 -5.26 7.22 8.24
CA SER A 96 -5.34 8.02 7.02
C SER A 96 -4.19 7.79 6.03
N THR A 97 -3.49 6.65 6.09
CA THR A 97 -2.38 6.33 5.19
C THR A 97 -2.54 4.99 4.48
N CYS A 98 -2.05 4.93 3.24
CA CYS A 98 -2.22 3.84 2.28
C CYS A 98 -1.56 2.49 2.60
N ASN A 99 -0.96 2.30 3.76
CA ASN A 99 -0.48 0.98 4.19
C ASN A 99 -1.24 0.48 5.44
N THR A 100 -2.32 1.19 5.81
CA THR A 100 -3.26 0.81 6.85
C THR A 100 -4.07 -0.38 6.36
N VAL A 101 -4.31 -1.37 7.22
CA VAL A 101 -5.17 -2.50 6.86
C VAL A 101 -6.61 -2.03 6.64
N GLU A 102 -7.23 -2.46 5.55
CA GLU A 102 -8.63 -2.16 5.22
C GLU A 102 -9.52 -3.40 5.31
N THR A 103 -8.95 -4.59 5.05
CA THR A 103 -9.69 -5.85 5.12
C THR A 103 -8.95 -6.90 5.93
N LEU A 104 -9.65 -7.46 6.92
CA LEU A 104 -9.24 -8.60 7.71
C LEU A 104 -9.91 -9.89 7.20
N LEU A 105 -9.08 -10.83 6.78
CA LEU A 105 -9.50 -12.18 6.37
C LEU A 105 -9.24 -13.14 7.52
N VAL A 106 -10.22 -13.96 7.91
CA VAL A 106 -10.09 -14.88 9.04
C VAL A 106 -10.40 -16.30 8.57
N HIS A 107 -9.50 -17.24 8.82
CA HIS A 107 -9.73 -18.64 8.51
C HIS A 107 -10.91 -19.20 9.33
N GLU A 108 -11.79 -19.97 8.70
CA GLU A 108 -13.00 -20.48 9.36
C GLU A 108 -12.73 -21.31 10.64
N ASN A 109 -11.66 -22.10 10.65
CA ASN A 109 -11.27 -22.94 11.79
C ASN A 109 -10.89 -22.15 13.05
N ILE A 110 -10.41 -20.91 12.90
CA ILE A 110 -10.07 -20.04 14.04
C ILE A 110 -11.16 -19.00 14.36
N ALA A 111 -12.06 -18.74 13.41
CA ALA A 111 -13.05 -17.67 13.49
C ALA A 111 -13.87 -17.70 14.79
N GLY A 112 -14.34 -18.88 15.23
CA GLY A 112 -15.16 -19.00 16.43
C GLY A 112 -14.50 -18.52 17.73
N ARG A 113 -13.17 -18.67 17.86
CA ARG A 113 -12.40 -18.20 19.02
C ARG A 113 -11.79 -16.82 18.80
N PHE A 114 -11.50 -16.45 17.56
CA PHE A 114 -10.82 -15.20 17.22
C PHE A 114 -11.77 -14.01 17.14
N LEU A 115 -12.93 -14.14 16.50
CA LEU A 115 -13.87 -13.04 16.28
C LEU A 115 -14.38 -12.41 17.60
N PRO A 116 -14.70 -13.15 18.67
CA PRO A 116 -15.06 -12.54 19.95
C PRO A 116 -13.93 -11.70 20.56
N ALA A 117 -12.69 -12.20 20.48
CA ALA A 117 -11.51 -11.48 20.98
C ALA A 117 -11.21 -10.22 20.14
N LEU A 118 -11.36 -10.34 18.82
CA LEU A 118 -11.30 -9.21 17.90
C LEU A 118 -12.33 -8.14 18.25
N SER A 119 -13.60 -8.50 18.42
CA SER A 119 -14.67 -7.55 18.75
C SER A 119 -14.35 -6.79 20.04
N LYS A 120 -13.87 -7.47 21.09
CA LYS A 120 -13.40 -6.81 22.31
C LYS A 120 -12.29 -5.79 22.04
N GLN A 121 -11.23 -6.21 21.34
CA GLN A 121 -10.07 -5.35 21.11
C GLN A 121 -10.39 -4.14 20.21
N MET A 122 -11.25 -4.33 19.21
CA MET A 122 -11.64 -3.29 18.26
C MET A 122 -12.56 -2.26 18.92
N ALA A 123 -13.44 -2.68 19.84
CA ALA A 123 -14.22 -1.77 20.67
C ALA A 123 -13.33 -0.85 21.52
N GLU A 124 -12.32 -1.41 22.20
CA GLU A 124 -11.34 -0.66 23.00
C GLU A 124 -10.53 0.33 22.14
N SER A 125 -10.37 0.02 20.85
CA SER A 125 -9.61 0.82 19.89
C SER A 125 -10.46 1.81 19.09
N GLY A 126 -11.79 1.82 19.30
CA GLY A 126 -12.72 2.69 18.56
C GLY A 126 -12.85 2.34 17.07
N VAL A 127 -12.60 1.09 16.68
CA VAL A 127 -12.70 0.62 15.29
C VAL A 127 -14.09 0.07 15.02
N THR A 128 -14.74 0.53 13.95
CA THR A 128 -16.00 0.00 13.44
C THR A 128 -15.71 -1.18 12.51
N LEU A 129 -16.43 -2.30 12.72
CA LEU A 129 -16.27 -3.51 11.93
C LEU A 129 -17.37 -3.62 10.88
N HIS A 130 -16.97 -3.81 9.62
CA HIS A 130 -17.87 -4.11 8.51
C HIS A 130 -17.80 -5.61 8.23
N ALA A 131 -18.82 -6.36 8.65
CA ALA A 131 -18.75 -7.82 8.74
C ALA A 131 -19.52 -8.52 7.62
N ASP A 132 -18.91 -9.57 7.05
CA ASP A 132 -19.58 -10.47 6.10
C ASP A 132 -20.66 -11.33 6.78
N ALA A 133 -21.53 -11.98 6.00
CA ALA A 133 -22.63 -12.76 6.53
C ALA A 133 -22.20 -13.88 7.52
N ARG A 134 -20.96 -14.39 7.39
CA ARG A 134 -20.41 -15.40 8.31
C ARG A 134 -19.89 -14.83 9.62
N SER A 135 -19.24 -13.66 9.59
CA SER A 135 -18.70 -13.01 10.78
C SER A 135 -19.73 -12.17 11.54
N LEU A 136 -20.73 -11.62 10.85
CA LEU A 136 -21.71 -10.69 11.40
C LEU A 136 -22.43 -11.22 12.66
N PRO A 137 -23.00 -12.45 12.68
CA PRO A 137 -23.71 -12.94 13.87
C PRO A 137 -22.79 -13.10 15.09
N VAL A 138 -21.51 -13.41 14.89
CA VAL A 138 -20.55 -13.57 15.98
C VAL A 138 -20.12 -12.21 16.51
N LEU A 139 -19.84 -11.26 15.61
CA LEU A 139 -19.34 -9.93 15.96
C LEU A 139 -20.42 -9.04 16.60
N GLN A 140 -21.68 -9.15 16.16
CA GLN A 140 -22.82 -8.40 16.73
C GLN A 140 -23.11 -8.74 18.19
N ASN A 141 -22.71 -9.93 18.65
CA ASN A 141 -22.83 -10.33 20.06
C ASN A 141 -21.67 -9.80 20.93
N GLY A 142 -20.66 -9.18 20.32
CA GLY A 142 -19.53 -8.57 21.01
C GLY A 142 -19.69 -7.06 21.21
N PRO A 143 -18.71 -6.39 21.86
CA PRO A 143 -18.82 -4.99 22.24
C PRO A 143 -18.46 -3.96 21.15
N ALA A 144 -17.90 -4.37 20.01
CA ALA A 144 -17.56 -3.43 18.92
C ALA A 144 -18.81 -2.89 18.22
N SER A 145 -18.67 -1.73 17.56
CA SER A 145 -19.64 -1.29 16.56
C SER A 145 -19.51 -2.18 15.33
N VAL A 146 -20.63 -2.74 14.87
CA VAL A 146 -20.64 -3.70 13.75
C VAL A 146 -21.76 -3.39 12.77
N GLU A 147 -21.43 -3.28 11.50
CA GLU A 147 -22.36 -3.12 10.40
C GLU A 147 -22.14 -4.21 9.34
N PRO A 148 -23.15 -4.58 8.54
CA PRO A 148 -22.94 -5.48 7.41
C PRO A 148 -22.04 -4.84 6.35
N VAL A 149 -21.03 -5.57 5.89
CA VAL A 149 -20.18 -5.12 4.77
C VAL A 149 -20.95 -5.16 3.44
N LYS A 150 -20.79 -4.12 2.64
CA LYS A 150 -21.25 -4.03 1.25
C LYS A 150 -20.16 -4.51 0.31
N ALA A 151 -20.53 -5.05 -0.85
CA ALA A 151 -19.58 -5.66 -1.77
C ALA A 151 -18.50 -4.67 -2.24
N GLU A 152 -18.89 -3.42 -2.45
CA GLU A 152 -18.02 -2.34 -2.94
C GLU A 152 -16.97 -1.95 -1.91
N GLN A 153 -17.25 -2.11 -0.62
CA GLN A 153 -16.34 -1.74 0.46
C GLN A 153 -15.08 -2.60 0.50
N TYR A 154 -15.08 -3.78 -0.12
CA TYR A 154 -13.86 -4.59 -0.24
C TYR A 154 -12.83 -3.95 -1.17
N ASP A 155 -13.25 -3.06 -2.08
CA ASP A 155 -12.39 -2.35 -3.02
C ASP A 155 -12.11 -0.89 -2.58
N ASP A 156 -12.72 -0.45 -1.47
CA ASP A 156 -12.61 0.92 -0.96
C ASP A 156 -11.47 1.05 0.06
N GLU A 157 -10.73 2.16 -0.05
CA GLU A 157 -9.76 2.60 0.96
C GLU A 157 -10.45 3.58 1.91
N PHE A 158 -10.73 3.15 3.15
CA PHE A 158 -11.54 3.93 4.09
C PHE A 158 -10.81 5.19 4.59
N LEU A 159 -9.50 5.09 4.85
CA LEU A 159 -8.70 6.15 5.47
C LEU A 159 -9.22 6.60 6.85
N SER A 160 -9.97 5.73 7.54
CA SER A 160 -10.63 5.94 8.83
C SER A 160 -10.49 4.71 9.74
N LEU A 161 -11.12 4.76 10.92
CA LEU A 161 -11.18 3.64 11.88
C LEU A 161 -12.28 2.64 11.51
N ASP A 162 -12.29 2.21 10.26
CA ASP A 162 -13.20 1.22 9.71
C ASP A 162 -12.40 0.01 9.20
N LEU A 163 -12.89 -1.20 9.44
CA LEU A 163 -12.23 -2.45 9.05
C LEU A 163 -13.24 -3.46 8.54
N ASN A 164 -13.06 -3.90 7.29
CA ASN A 164 -13.83 -5.06 6.78
C ASN A 164 -13.36 -6.33 7.48
N VAL A 165 -14.30 -7.21 7.82
CA VAL A 165 -14.02 -8.54 8.39
C VAL A 165 -14.75 -9.59 7.57
N LYS A 166 -13.97 -10.53 7.03
CA LYS A 166 -14.50 -11.62 6.21
C LYS A 166 -13.92 -12.95 6.66
N VAL A 167 -14.79 -13.91 6.94
CA VAL A 167 -14.36 -15.30 7.09
C VAL A 167 -14.05 -15.87 5.71
N VAL A 168 -12.96 -16.63 5.59
CA VAL A 168 -12.57 -17.41 4.40
C VAL A 168 -12.40 -18.89 4.78
N ALA A 169 -12.59 -19.79 3.82
CA ALA A 169 -12.50 -21.23 4.09
C ALA A 169 -11.08 -21.63 4.46
N ASP A 170 -10.10 -21.13 3.70
CA ASP A 170 -8.70 -21.53 3.79
C ASP A 170 -7.76 -20.43 3.24
N LEU A 171 -6.48 -20.76 3.14
CA LEU A 171 -5.44 -19.93 2.54
C LEU A 171 -5.73 -19.58 1.06
N ASP A 172 -6.28 -20.50 0.28
CA ASP A 172 -6.57 -20.28 -1.14
C ASP A 172 -7.67 -19.22 -1.29
N GLY A 173 -8.70 -19.29 -0.45
CA GLY A 173 -9.74 -18.26 -0.34
C GLY A 173 -9.19 -16.89 0.06
N ALA A 174 -8.19 -16.85 0.95
CA ALA A 174 -7.53 -15.60 1.32
C ALA A 174 -6.76 -14.99 0.14
N ILE A 175 -5.92 -15.78 -0.52
CA ILE A 175 -5.11 -15.33 -1.67
C ILE A 175 -6.02 -14.89 -2.83
N ALA A 176 -7.09 -15.64 -3.11
CA ALA A 176 -8.06 -15.28 -4.14
C ALA A 176 -8.74 -13.94 -3.85
N HIS A 177 -9.13 -13.69 -2.60
CA HIS A 177 -9.72 -12.42 -2.20
C HIS A 177 -8.75 -11.25 -2.36
N ILE A 178 -7.51 -11.39 -1.88
CA ILE A 178 -6.47 -10.38 -2.02
C ILE A 178 -6.21 -10.07 -3.51
N ARG A 179 -6.15 -11.10 -4.35
CA ARG A 179 -5.95 -10.93 -5.79
C ARG A 179 -7.10 -10.18 -6.46
N GLN A 180 -8.32 -10.39 -5.98
CA GLN A 180 -9.51 -9.77 -6.55
C GLN A 180 -9.66 -8.30 -6.12
N HIS A 181 -9.42 -8.00 -4.84
CA HIS A 181 -9.79 -6.72 -4.22
C HIS A 181 -8.60 -5.83 -3.83
N GLY A 182 -7.40 -6.41 -3.69
CA GLY A 182 -6.21 -5.68 -3.27
C GLY A 182 -5.66 -4.73 -4.34
N THR A 183 -5.08 -3.62 -3.90
CA THR A 183 -4.38 -2.67 -4.78
C THR A 183 -2.90 -3.00 -4.98
N GLN A 184 -2.48 -4.21 -4.60
CA GLN A 184 -1.10 -4.71 -4.68
C GLN A 184 -0.11 -3.85 -3.86
N HIS A 185 -0.60 -3.22 -2.78
CA HIS A 185 0.22 -2.35 -1.92
C HIS A 185 0.93 -3.19 -0.84
N SER A 186 0.22 -3.55 0.22
CA SER A 186 0.78 -4.28 1.36
C SER A 186 -0.21 -5.32 1.85
N ASP A 187 0.23 -6.57 1.99
CA ASP A 187 -0.62 -7.62 2.53
C ASP A 187 0.16 -8.51 3.50
N ALA A 188 -0.50 -9.04 4.52
CA ALA A 188 0.14 -9.85 5.55
C ALA A 188 -0.59 -11.16 5.84
N ILE A 189 0.15 -12.18 6.24
CA ILE A 189 -0.37 -13.40 6.87
C ILE A 189 0.10 -13.49 8.32
N LEU A 190 -0.80 -13.85 9.23
CA LEU A 190 -0.52 -14.14 10.63
C LEU A 190 -0.70 -15.65 10.83
N THR A 191 0.41 -16.38 10.98
CA THR A 191 0.43 -17.85 10.98
C THR A 191 1.59 -18.39 11.81
N ARG A 192 1.46 -19.63 12.29
CA ARG A 192 2.56 -20.45 12.86
C ARG A 192 2.92 -21.62 11.96
N THR A 193 2.22 -21.79 10.85
CA THR A 193 2.48 -22.84 9.85
C THR A 193 3.44 -22.32 8.79
N LEU A 194 4.67 -22.85 8.80
CA LEU A 194 5.73 -22.42 7.87
C LEU A 194 5.36 -22.60 6.39
N SER A 195 4.66 -23.68 6.04
CA SER A 195 4.21 -23.91 4.66
C SER A 195 3.18 -22.87 4.20
N HIS A 196 2.28 -22.43 5.07
CA HIS A 196 1.29 -21.38 4.75
C HIS A 196 1.98 -20.03 4.55
N ALA A 197 2.94 -19.69 5.42
CA ALA A 197 3.75 -18.49 5.28
C ALA A 197 4.48 -18.44 3.92
N ASN A 198 5.17 -19.51 3.56
CA ASN A 198 5.90 -19.61 2.30
C ASN A 198 4.97 -19.54 1.08
N ARG A 199 3.81 -20.21 1.12
CA ARG A 199 2.82 -20.12 0.05
C ARG A 199 2.29 -18.70 -0.12
N PHE A 200 1.92 -18.04 0.97
CA PHE A 200 1.41 -16.66 0.93
C PHE A 200 2.44 -15.69 0.32
N ILE A 201 3.72 -15.78 0.73
CA ILE A 201 4.81 -14.98 0.15
C ILE A 201 4.93 -15.18 -1.36
N ASN A 202 4.82 -16.42 -1.83
CA ASN A 202 5.02 -16.75 -3.25
C ASN A 202 3.80 -16.43 -4.13
N GLU A 203 2.59 -16.45 -3.56
CA GLU A 203 1.34 -16.38 -4.32
C GLU A 203 0.62 -15.02 -4.24
N VAL A 204 0.93 -14.20 -3.25
CA VAL A 204 0.42 -12.82 -3.11
C VAL A 204 1.36 -11.84 -3.83
N ASP A 205 0.83 -11.18 -4.86
CA ASP A 205 1.60 -10.30 -5.74
C ASP A 205 1.44 -8.82 -5.34
N SER A 206 1.90 -8.47 -4.14
CA SER A 206 1.87 -7.11 -3.61
C SER A 206 3.26 -6.50 -3.49
N SER A 207 3.36 -5.18 -3.39
CA SER A 207 4.65 -4.48 -3.31
C SER A 207 5.45 -4.87 -2.06
N ALA A 208 4.75 -5.15 -0.95
CA ALA A 208 5.30 -5.73 0.26
C ALA A 208 4.37 -6.82 0.80
N VAL A 209 4.95 -8.00 1.09
CA VAL A 209 4.23 -9.14 1.68
C VAL A 209 4.86 -9.47 3.03
N TYR A 210 4.02 -9.57 4.06
CA TYR A 210 4.48 -9.75 5.44
C TYR A 210 4.04 -11.09 6.03
N VAL A 211 4.87 -11.63 6.91
CA VAL A 211 4.54 -12.76 7.76
C VAL A 211 4.68 -12.31 9.22
N ASN A 212 3.59 -12.40 9.98
CA ASN A 212 3.55 -12.04 11.40
C ASN A 212 4.05 -10.62 11.70
N ALA A 213 3.79 -9.68 10.79
CA ALA A 213 4.15 -8.27 10.92
C ALA A 213 3.05 -7.36 10.37
N SER A 214 3.06 -6.11 10.84
CA SER A 214 2.09 -5.08 10.44
C SER A 214 2.37 -4.57 9.04
N THR A 215 1.30 -4.29 8.27
CA THR A 215 1.39 -3.64 6.94
C THR A 215 1.98 -2.23 7.02
N ARG A 216 1.91 -1.59 8.21
CA ARG A 216 2.46 -0.27 8.51
C ARG A 216 3.97 -0.14 8.32
N PHE A 217 4.69 -1.26 8.26
CA PHE A 217 6.12 -1.27 7.95
C PHE A 217 6.42 -0.89 6.49
N THR A 218 5.42 -0.78 5.61
CA THR A 218 5.63 -0.38 4.21
C THR A 218 5.89 1.12 4.13
N ASP A 219 7.13 1.49 4.41
CA ASP A 219 7.61 2.86 4.55
C ASP A 219 9.14 2.86 4.32
N GLY A 220 9.63 3.82 3.55
CA GLY A 220 11.05 3.89 3.18
C GLY A 220 11.99 4.05 4.37
N GLY A 221 11.56 4.74 5.43
CA GLY A 221 12.33 4.84 6.67
C GLY A 221 12.42 3.49 7.39
N GLN A 222 11.30 2.77 7.49
CA GLN A 222 11.26 1.43 8.08
C GLN A 222 12.06 0.39 7.26
N PHE A 223 12.13 0.56 5.94
CA PHE A 223 12.91 -0.30 5.05
C PHE A 223 14.39 0.09 4.95
N GLY A 224 14.85 1.10 5.70
CA GLY A 224 16.25 1.52 5.72
C GLY A 224 16.68 2.35 4.50
N LEU A 225 15.75 2.86 3.71
CA LEU A 225 16.02 3.75 2.57
C LEU A 225 16.30 5.20 3.00
N GLY A 226 16.05 5.52 4.28
CA GLY A 226 16.22 6.86 4.87
C GLY A 226 15.07 7.81 4.51
N ALA A 227 14.76 7.93 3.22
CA ALA A 227 13.64 8.72 2.72
C ALA A 227 12.90 7.99 1.59
N GLU A 228 11.66 8.39 1.35
CA GLU A 228 10.88 7.93 0.21
C GLU A 228 10.17 9.09 -0.49
N VAL A 229 9.97 8.97 -1.81
CA VAL A 229 9.18 9.92 -2.60
C VAL A 229 7.74 9.44 -2.79
N ALA A 230 7.53 8.12 -2.83
CA ALA A 230 6.23 7.46 -2.96
C ALA A 230 6.36 5.97 -2.62
N VAL A 231 5.22 5.28 -2.49
CA VAL A 231 5.16 3.81 -2.46
C VAL A 231 4.50 3.33 -3.75
N SER A 232 5.30 2.81 -4.68
CA SER A 232 4.82 2.36 -5.99
C SER A 232 4.17 0.98 -5.89
N THR A 233 2.98 0.83 -6.45
CA THR A 233 2.33 -0.48 -6.62
C THR A 233 2.54 -1.08 -8.01
N GLN A 234 3.23 -0.36 -8.90
CA GLN A 234 3.51 -0.81 -10.26
C GLN A 234 4.61 -1.88 -10.27
N LYS A 235 4.59 -2.76 -11.29
CA LYS A 235 5.56 -3.86 -11.42
C LYS A 235 6.88 -3.46 -12.06
N LEU A 236 6.88 -2.43 -12.90
CA LEU A 236 8.05 -2.00 -13.66
C LEU A 236 8.74 -0.81 -12.98
N HIS A 237 10.03 -0.65 -13.26
CA HIS A 237 10.91 0.38 -12.74
C HIS A 237 11.19 0.29 -11.23
N ALA A 238 10.22 0.64 -10.39
CA ALA A 238 10.35 0.60 -8.93
C ALA A 238 9.02 0.13 -8.30
N ARG A 239 9.11 -0.74 -7.30
CA ARG A 239 7.97 -1.33 -6.60
C ARG A 239 8.20 -1.30 -5.09
N GLY A 240 7.20 -0.86 -4.34
CA GLY A 240 7.29 -0.57 -2.92
C GLY A 240 7.79 0.86 -2.65
N PRO A 241 8.28 1.13 -1.43
CA PRO A 241 8.88 2.42 -1.08
C PRO A 241 10.01 2.84 -2.02
N MET A 242 9.91 4.05 -2.58
CA MET A 242 10.84 4.58 -3.59
C MET A 242 11.84 5.54 -2.96
N GLY A 243 13.03 5.03 -2.65
CA GLY A 243 14.19 5.83 -2.23
C GLY A 243 14.96 6.47 -3.39
N LEU A 244 16.19 6.91 -3.14
CA LEU A 244 17.01 7.62 -4.12
C LEU A 244 17.30 6.81 -5.39
N GLU A 245 17.61 5.51 -5.26
CA GLU A 245 17.94 4.64 -6.40
C GLU A 245 16.76 4.53 -7.39
N ALA A 246 15.52 4.58 -6.88
CA ALA A 246 14.30 4.56 -7.68
C ALA A 246 14.09 5.85 -8.50
N LEU A 247 14.94 6.87 -8.33
CA LEU A 247 14.94 8.09 -9.16
C LEU A 247 16.08 8.07 -10.20
N THR A 248 16.72 6.92 -10.40
CA THR A 248 17.83 6.75 -11.33
C THR A 248 17.49 5.72 -12.42
N THR A 249 18.28 5.73 -13.48
CA THR A 249 18.30 4.68 -14.50
C THR A 249 19.74 4.27 -14.78
N TYR A 250 19.92 3.19 -15.53
CA TYR A 250 21.24 2.68 -15.90
C TYR A 250 21.53 2.93 -17.38
N LYS A 251 22.81 2.92 -17.72
CA LYS A 251 23.29 2.90 -19.11
C LYS A 251 24.46 1.95 -19.24
N TRP A 252 24.65 1.41 -20.44
CA TRP A 252 25.81 0.59 -20.75
C TRP A 252 27.00 1.47 -21.14
N ILE A 253 28.18 1.16 -20.61
CA ILE A 253 29.43 1.81 -20.96
C ILE A 253 30.36 0.75 -21.54
N GLY A 254 30.69 0.89 -22.82
CA GLY A 254 31.62 0.01 -23.51
C GLY A 254 32.97 0.69 -23.69
N PHE A 255 34.03 0.03 -23.24
CA PHE A 255 35.40 0.41 -23.55
C PHE A 255 35.89 -0.52 -24.66
N GLY A 256 36.35 0.06 -25.76
CA GLY A 256 36.94 -0.66 -26.87
C GLY A 256 38.35 -0.15 -27.15
N ASP A 257 39.09 -0.95 -27.91
CA ASP A 257 40.40 -0.60 -28.49
C ASP A 257 40.34 -1.02 -29.95
N ASP A 258 39.91 -0.08 -30.81
CA ASP A 258 39.63 -0.28 -32.24
C ASP A 258 38.83 -1.57 -32.56
N THR A 259 37.94 -1.96 -31.63
CA THR A 259 37.26 -3.25 -31.65
C THR A 259 36.11 -3.26 -32.65
N ILE A 260 36.16 -4.17 -33.63
CA ILE A 260 35.13 -4.34 -34.65
C ILE A 260 34.05 -5.35 -34.24
N ARG A 261 32.84 -5.18 -34.78
CA ARG A 261 31.78 -6.20 -34.78
C ARG A 261 31.90 -7.03 -36.07
N ALA A 262 32.03 -8.34 -35.94
CA ALA A 262 32.07 -9.29 -37.07
C ALA A 262 30.71 -9.41 -37.78
#